data_AF-A0A2V9IM33-F1
#
_entry.id   AF-A0A2V9IM33-F1
#
_cell.length_a   1.000
_cell.length_b   1.000
_cell.length_c   1.000
_cell.angle_alpha   90.00
_cell.angle_beta   90.00
_cell.angle_gamma   90.00
#
_symmetry.space_group_name_H-M   'P 1'
#
loop_
_entity.id
_entity.type
_entity.pdbx_description
1 polymer ?
#
loop_
_entity_poly.entity_id
_entity_poly.type
_entity_poly.pdbx_seq_one_letter_code
_entity_poly.pdbx_strand_id
1 'polypeptide(L)' 'MAGYSATPLIKKLGIKAGFRVAFVNAPENFMEQRGPLPERVTFAETPGESV' A
#
# COMPACT_ATOMS: atom_id res chain seq x y z
N MET A 1 -17.37 -12.17 17.82
CA MET A 1 -16.36 -11.08 17.89
C MET A 1 -16.10 -10.59 16.48
N ALA A 2 -16.13 -9.27 16.25
CA ALA A 2 -16.04 -8.70 14.92
C ALA A 2 -14.70 -9.04 14.25
N GLY A 3 -14.76 -9.92 13.25
CA GLY A 3 -13.63 -10.38 12.44
C GLY A 3 -13.26 -9.35 11.40
N TYR A 4 -12.58 -8.29 11.82
CA TYR A 4 -11.83 -7.48 10.87
C TYR A 4 -10.71 -8.35 10.32
N SER A 5 -10.84 -8.73 9.05
CA SER A 5 -9.95 -9.62 8.31
C SER A 5 -8.50 -9.51 8.78
N ALA A 6 -7.95 -10.62 9.26
CA ALA A 6 -6.58 -10.72 9.80
C ALA A 6 -5.48 -10.51 8.74
N THR A 7 -5.87 -10.21 7.50
CA THR A 7 -4.91 -9.91 6.44
C THR A 7 -4.40 -8.46 6.55
N PRO A 8 -3.08 -8.24 6.38
CA PRO A 8 -2.51 -6.90 6.35
C PRO A 8 -3.17 -6.02 5.28
N LEU A 9 -3.28 -4.73 5.55
CA LEU A 9 -3.91 -3.76 4.63
C LEU A 9 -3.29 -3.78 3.23
N ILE A 10 -1.97 -3.88 3.12
CA ILE A 10 -1.25 -3.95 1.84
C ILE A 10 -1.72 -5.12 0.97
N LYS A 11 -2.07 -6.26 1.60
CA LYS A 11 -2.62 -7.42 0.89
C LYS A 11 -4.05 -7.16 0.41
N LYS A 12 -4.86 -6.44 1.18
CA LYS A 12 -6.23 -6.05 0.81
C LYS A 12 -6.26 -5.06 -0.35
N LEU A 13 -5.27 -4.17 -0.42
CA LEU A 13 -5.07 -3.24 -1.54
C LEU A 13 -4.57 -3.95 -2.81
N GLY A 14 -4.28 -5.26 -2.75
CA GLY A 14 -3.83 -6.03 -3.91
C GLY A 14 -2.42 -5.69 -4.39
N ILE A 15 -1.60 -5.04 -3.55
CA ILE A 15 -0.21 -4.70 -3.88
C ILE A 15 0.60 -5.99 -3.97
N LYS A 16 1.32 -6.17 -5.08
CA LYS A 16 2.15 -7.35 -5.37
C LYS A 16 3.63 -6.98 -5.48
N ALA A 17 4.47 -8.01 -5.50
CA ALA A 17 5.90 -7.83 -5.68
C ALA A 17 6.22 -7.09 -7.00
N GLY A 18 7.22 -6.21 -6.95
CA GLY A 18 7.64 -5.41 -8.11
C GLY A 18 6.75 -4.22 -8.46
N PHE A 19 5.66 -3.97 -7.73
CA PHE A 19 4.78 -2.83 -8.01
C PHE A 19 5.48 -1.50 -7.67
N ARG A 20 5.24 -0.48 -8.51
CA ARG A 20 5.53 0.92 -8.19
C ARG A 20 4.23 1.60 -7.78
N VAL A 21 4.15 2.06 -6.52
CA VAL A 21 2.91 2.53 -5.90
C VAL A 21 3.03 3.99 -5.49
N ALA A 22 2.00 4.79 -5.76
CA ALA A 22 1.82 6.11 -5.16
C ALA A 22 0.57 6.08 -4.28
N PHE A 23 0.65 6.63 -3.06
CA PHE A 23 -0.53 6.82 -2.22
C PHE A 23 -0.99 8.26 -2.31
N VAL A 24 -2.16 8.49 -2.90
CA VAL A 24 -2.74 9.82 -3.04
C VAL A 24 -3.56 10.13 -1.79
N ASN A 25 -3.34 11.29 -1.17
CA ASN A 25 -4.03 11.73 0.05
C ASN A 25 -3.96 10.70 1.19
N ALA A 26 -2.79 10.06 1.36
CA ALA A 26 -2.57 9.16 2.48
C ALA A 26 -2.72 9.92 3.81
N PRO A 27 -3.35 9.34 4.84
CA PRO A 27 -3.39 9.95 6.16
C PRO A 27 -1.99 10.04 6.74
N GLU A 28 -1.82 10.94 7.73
CA GLU A 28 -0.56 11.08 8.45
C GLU A 28 -0.10 9.73 9.01
N ASN A 29 1.21 9.48 8.95
CA ASN A 29 1.86 8.26 9.46
C ASN A 29 1.41 6.95 8.78
N PHE A 30 0.61 7.00 7.70
CA PHE A 30 0.19 5.82 6.96
C PHE A 30 1.39 4.97 6.53
N MET A 31 2.45 5.63 6.07
CA MET A 31 3.66 4.97 5.60
C MET A 31 4.39 4.21 6.71
N GLU A 32 4.25 4.61 7.96
CA GLU A 32 4.81 3.90 9.12
C GLU A 32 3.92 2.72 9.52
N GLN A 33 2.59 2.88 9.40
CA GLN A 33 1.59 1.88 9.80
C GLN A 33 1.23 0.88 8.70
N ARG A 34 1.78 1.02 7.50
CA ARG A 34 1.43 0.22 6.31
C ARG A 34 1.67 -1.29 6.47
N GLY A 35 2.52 -1.70 7.43
CA GLY A 35 2.90 -3.09 7.61
C GLY A 35 3.87 -3.58 6.53
N PRO A 36 4.15 -4.90 6.49
CA PRO A 36 5.16 -5.45 5.60
C PRO A 36 4.74 -5.33 4.13
N LEU A 37 5.73 -5.00 3.29
CA LEU A 37 5.56 -4.91 1.85
C LEU A 37 6.02 -6.20 1.17
N PRO A 38 5.38 -6.60 0.06
CA PRO A 38 5.93 -7.59 -0.84
C PRO A 38 7.31 -7.17 -1.38
N GLU A 39 8.08 -8.15 -1.84
CA GLU A 39 9.41 -7.90 -2.37
C GLU A 39 9.42 -6.89 -3.52
N ARG A 40 10.43 -6.03 -3.55
CA ARG A 40 10.69 -5.10 -4.67
C ARG A 40 9.54 -4.10 -4.94
N VAL A 41 8.65 -3.86 -3.98
CA VAL A 41 7.72 -2.72 -4.05
C VAL A 41 8.50 -1.42 -3.89
N THR A 42 8.23 -0.45 -4.77
CA THR A 42 8.82 0.89 -4.72
C THR A 42 7.73 1.95 -4.61
N PHE A 43 8.04 3.08 -3.97
CA PHE A 43 7.11 4.20 -3.84
C PHE A 43 7.45 5.32 -4.80
N ALA A 44 6.42 5.89 -5.40
CA ALA A 44 6.51 7.11 -6.20
C ALA A 44 5.96 8.29 -5.40
N GLU A 45 6.61 9.44 -5.51
CA GLU A 45 6.16 10.69 -4.90
C GLU A 45 4.87 11.20 -5.55
N THR A 46 4.69 10.95 -6.84
CA THR A 46 3.51 11.34 -7.61
C THR A 46 2.90 10.13 -8.34
N PRO A 47 1.57 10.08 -8.46
CA PRO A 47 0.93 9.10 -9.34
C PRO A 47 1.38 9.32 -10.79
N GLY A 48 1.49 8.22 -11.53
CA GLY A 48 1.75 8.28 -12.97
C GLY A 48 0.59 8.92 -13.72
N GLU A 49 0.83 9.37 -14.95
CA GLU A 49 -0.22 9.88 -15.82
C GLU A 49 -1.23 8.77 -16.11
N SER A 50 -2.51 9.05 -15.86
CA SER A 50 -3.59 8.18 -16.28
C SER A 50 -3.81 8.39 -17.77
N VAL A 51 -3.56 7.34 -18.56
CA VAL A 51 -3.89 7.30 -20.00
C VAL A 51 -5.38 7.11 -20.24
#